data_AF-A0A946HSA2-F1
#
_entry.id   AF-A0A946HSA2-F1
#
_cell.length_a   1.000
_cell.length_b   1.000
_cell.length_c   1.000
_cell.angle_alpha   90.00
_cell.angle_beta   90.00
_cell.angle_gamma   90.00
#
_symmetry.space_group_name_H-M   'P 1'
#
loop_
_entity.id
_entity.type
_entity.pdbx_description
1 polymer ?
#
loop_
_entity_poly.entity_id
_entity_poly.type
_entity_poly.pdbx_seq_one_letter_code
_entity_poly.pdbx_strand_id
1 'polypeptide(L)'
;MSFYSRLFVALSPAAFVSAALTTAMLCFAPAAFADRTAADDESHIDDPRVQHRSYTFEPTGESIPYAIFVPSSYDPKGTEALPLLVSLHGLGRSYDWLMGYHGLLD
;
A
#
# COMPACT_ATOMS: atom_id res chain seq x y z
N MET A 1 1.94 -7.59 -63.38
CA MET A 1 1.81 -6.88 -62.08
C MET A 1 1.98 -7.92 -60.98
N SER A 2 3.11 -7.92 -60.27
CA SER A 2 3.28 -8.74 -59.07
C SER A 2 4.23 -8.01 -58.13
N PHE A 3 3.66 -7.31 -57.16
CA PHE A 3 4.37 -6.74 -56.02
C PHE A 3 3.95 -7.53 -54.79
N TYR A 4 4.75 -8.51 -54.39
CA TYR A 4 4.72 -9.05 -53.04
C TYR A 4 6.07 -8.75 -52.39
N SER A 5 6.17 -7.55 -51.81
CA SER A 5 7.27 -7.19 -50.92
C SER A 5 7.04 -7.89 -49.59
N ARG A 6 7.77 -8.98 -49.34
CA ARG A 6 7.84 -9.59 -48.02
C ARG A 6 8.81 -8.77 -47.18
N LEU A 7 8.27 -7.86 -46.38
CA LEU A 7 9.01 -7.24 -45.28
C LEU A 7 9.30 -8.31 -44.23
N PHE A 8 10.35 -9.09 -44.43
CA PHE A 8 10.93 -9.90 -43.36
C PHE A 8 11.67 -8.95 -42.42
N VAL A 9 11.00 -8.55 -41.35
CA VAL A 9 11.66 -7.99 -40.18
C VAL A 9 12.54 -9.10 -39.61
N ALA A 10 13.82 -9.13 -40.02
CA ALA A 10 14.82 -9.98 -39.43
C ALA A 10 15.13 -9.43 -38.03
N LEU A 11 14.46 -9.98 -37.01
CA LEU A 11 14.86 -9.73 -35.62
C LEU A 11 16.29 -10.21 -35.44
N SER A 12 17.19 -9.28 -35.09
CA SER A 12 18.60 -9.59 -34.90
C SER A 12 18.79 -10.58 -33.74
N PRO A 13 19.84 -11.42 -33.75
CA PRO A 13 20.14 -12.33 -32.63
C PRO A 13 20.23 -11.59 -31.28
N ALA A 14 20.70 -10.34 -31.29
CA ALA A 14 20.74 -9.49 -30.11
C ALA A 14 19.34 -9.16 -29.56
N ALA A 15 18.33 -8.97 -30.42
CA ALA A 15 16.95 -8.75 -29.99
C ALA A 15 16.36 -9.99 -29.32
N PHE A 16 16.72 -11.19 -29.79
CA PHE A 16 16.30 -12.45 -29.17
C PHE A 16 16.96 -12.69 -27.81
N VAL A 17 18.26 -12.39 -27.67
CA VAL A 17 18.97 -12.53 -26.39
C VAL A 17 18.43 -11.54 -25.36
N SER A 18 18.21 -10.28 -25.76
CA SER A 18 17.62 -9.27 -24.88
C SER A 18 16.20 -9.66 -24.45
N ALA A 19 15.37 -10.15 -25.37
CA ALA A 19 14.01 -10.61 -25.06
C ALA A 19 14.00 -11.85 -24.15
N ALA A 20 14.94 -12.78 -24.34
CA ALA A 20 15.08 -13.94 -23.48
C ALA A 20 15.53 -13.56 -22.07
N LEU A 21 16.44 -12.57 -21.95
CA LEU A 21 16.94 -12.11 -20.67
C LEU A 21 15.89 -11.32 -19.87
N THR A 22 15.12 -10.44 -20.53
CA THR A 22 14.00 -9.73 -19.87
C THR A 22 12.88 -10.68 -19.48
N THR A 23 12.54 -11.66 -20.32
CA THR A 23 11.54 -12.68 -19.98
C THR A 23 12.01 -13.54 -18.81
N ALA A 24 13.27 -13.98 -18.80
CA ALA A 24 13.84 -14.71 -17.68
C ALA A 24 13.82 -13.87 -16.39
N MET A 25 14.21 -12.59 -16.44
CA MET A 25 14.14 -11.70 -15.26
C MET A 25 12.72 -11.53 -14.72
N LEU A 26 11.70 -11.40 -15.59
CA LEU A 26 10.31 -11.31 -15.13
C LEU A 26 9.78 -12.65 -14.58
N CYS A 27 10.16 -13.79 -15.18
CA CYS A 27 9.70 -15.12 -14.76
C CYS A 27 10.38 -15.63 -13.48
N PHE A 28 11.59 -15.14 -13.17
CA PHE A 28 12.34 -15.53 -11.96
C PHE A 28 12.40 -14.41 -10.90
N ALA A 29 11.70 -13.30 -11.10
CA ALA A 29 11.55 -12.30 -10.05
C ALA A 29 10.85 -12.95 -8.85
N PRO A 30 11.40 -12.86 -7.62
CA PRO A 30 10.67 -13.30 -6.45
C PRO A 30 9.35 -12.51 -6.37
N ALA A 31 8.25 -13.21 -6.13
CA ALA A 31 7.00 -12.55 -5.81
C ALA A 31 7.23 -11.73 -4.53
N ALA A 32 7.20 -10.40 -4.65
CA ALA A 32 7.22 -9.51 -3.50
C ALA A 32 5.84 -9.58 -2.86
N PHE A 33 5.66 -10.48 -1.90
CA PHE A 33 4.55 -10.39 -0.96
C PHE A 33 4.83 -9.21 -0.03
N ALA A 34 3.80 -8.42 0.27
CA ALA A 34 3.86 -7.41 1.32
C ALA A 34 3.89 -8.14 2.67
N ASP A 35 5.04 -8.72 3.01
CA ASP A 35 5.26 -9.34 4.31
C ASP A 35 5.42 -8.24 5.35
N ARG A 36 4.67 -8.36 6.45
CA ARG A 36 4.68 -7.34 7.49
C ARG A 36 5.85 -7.57 8.44
N THR A 37 6.44 -6.48 8.85
CA THR A 37 7.57 -6.46 9.78
C THR A 37 7.16 -5.78 11.08
N ALA A 38 7.94 -5.97 12.15
CA ALA A 38 7.70 -5.28 13.41
C ALA A 38 7.71 -3.75 13.28
N ALA A 39 8.38 -3.20 12.26
CA ALA A 39 8.40 -1.76 11.99
C ALA A 39 7.02 -1.23 11.54
N ASP A 40 6.19 -2.08 10.92
CA ASP A 40 4.84 -1.69 10.49
C ASP A 40 3.87 -1.53 11.67
N ASP A 41 4.21 -2.11 12.84
CA ASP A 41 3.44 -2.03 14.08
C ASP A 41 3.91 -0.90 15.02
N GLU A 42 4.94 -0.15 14.63
CA GLU A 42 5.41 0.99 15.42
C GLU A 42 4.36 2.11 15.46
N SER A 43 4.32 2.83 16.58
CA SER A 43 3.53 4.06 16.72
C SER A 43 4.47 5.24 16.93
N HIS A 44 4.10 6.38 16.36
CA HIS A 44 4.86 7.62 16.43
C HIS A 44 4.03 8.81 16.95
N ILE A 45 2.72 8.66 17.12
CA ILE A 45 1.83 9.76 17.51
C ILE A 45 1.44 9.64 18.99
N ASP A 46 1.79 10.69 19.74
CA ASP A 46 1.50 10.86 21.16
C ASP A 46 0.51 12.03 21.37
N ASP A 47 -0.71 11.88 20.83
CA ASP A 47 -1.87 12.74 21.13
C ASP A 47 -2.91 11.88 21.87
N PRO A 48 -3.41 12.29 23.05
CA PRO A 48 -4.37 11.51 23.82
C PRO A 48 -5.71 11.23 23.12
N ARG A 49 -6.04 11.98 22.06
CA ARG A 49 -7.23 11.76 21.22
C ARG A 49 -6.99 10.75 20.11
N VAL A 50 -5.73 10.39 19.85
CA VAL A 50 -5.35 9.31 18.93
C VAL A 50 -5.32 8.00 19.72
N GLN A 51 -6.26 7.13 19.40
CA GLN A 51 -6.39 5.83 20.03
C GLN A 51 -5.77 4.75 19.14
N HIS A 52 -4.75 4.07 19.65
CA HIS A 52 -4.11 2.94 19.00
C HIS A 52 -4.87 1.65 19.32
N ARG A 53 -5.35 0.96 18.29
CA ARG A 53 -6.21 -0.22 18.38
C ARG A 53 -5.70 -1.33 17.46
N SER A 54 -6.22 -2.53 17.65
CA SER A 54 -5.95 -3.67 16.76
C SER A 54 -7.25 -4.37 16.37
N TYR A 55 -7.28 -4.92 15.17
CA TYR A 55 -8.34 -5.78 14.65
C TYR A 55 -7.75 -7.10 14.17
N THR A 56 -8.33 -8.22 14.60
CA THR A 56 -7.96 -9.55 14.10
C THR A 56 -8.70 -9.81 12.78
N PHE A 57 -7.96 -9.94 11.69
CA PHE A 57 -8.52 -10.30 10.39
C PHE A 57 -8.77 -11.81 10.32
N GLU A 58 -10.02 -12.20 10.60
CA GLU A 58 -10.47 -13.60 10.72
C GLU A 58 -9.95 -14.56 9.63
N PRO A 59 -9.91 -14.22 8.33
CA PRO A 59 -9.45 -15.15 7.30
C PRO A 59 -7.99 -15.59 7.44
N THR A 60 -7.13 -14.76 8.04
CA THR A 60 -5.69 -15.04 8.21
C THR A 60 -5.29 -15.18 9.68
N GLY A 61 -6.14 -14.74 10.62
CA GLY A 61 -5.82 -14.63 12.05
C GLY A 61 -4.83 -13.50 12.37
N GLU A 62 -4.51 -12.65 11.40
CA GLU A 62 -3.53 -11.59 11.56
C GLU A 62 -4.07 -10.44 12.42
N SER A 63 -3.25 -9.93 13.34
CA SER A 63 -3.55 -8.74 14.14
C SER A 63 -3.09 -7.49 13.39
N ILE A 64 -4.04 -6.66 12.94
CA ILE A 64 -3.79 -5.46 12.15
C ILE A 64 -3.96 -4.23 13.07
N PRO A 65 -2.88 -3.47 13.36
CA PRO A 65 -2.99 -2.23 14.11
C PRO A 65 -3.61 -1.12 13.25
N TYR A 66 -4.33 -0.23 13.91
CA TYR A 66 -4.84 1.00 13.32
C TYR A 66 -4.97 2.08 14.40
N ALA A 67 -4.93 3.34 13.98
CA ALA A 67 -5.17 4.48 14.84
C ALA A 67 -6.53 5.10 14.49
N ILE A 68 -7.26 5.54 15.50
CA ILE A 68 -8.48 6.35 15.34
C ILE A 68 -8.33 7.64 16.13
N PHE A 69 -8.50 8.77 15.44
CA PHE A 69 -8.56 10.08 16.06
C PHE A 69 -10.01 10.46 16.36
N VAL A 70 -10.26 10.96 17.57
CA VAL A 70 -11.56 11.52 17.95
C VAL A 70 -11.46 13.04 17.96
N PRO A 71 -12.16 13.74 17.04
CA PRO A 71 -12.05 15.19 16.93
C PRO A 71 -12.65 15.90 18.14
N SER A 72 -12.22 17.15 18.36
CA SER A 72 -12.68 17.97 19.49
C SER A 72 -14.20 18.21 19.48
N SER A 73 -14.81 18.16 18.29
CA SER A 73 -16.24 18.33 18.05
C SER A 73 -17.09 17.09 18.31
N TYR A 74 -16.48 15.94 18.60
CA TYR A 74 -17.21 14.70 18.84
C TYR A 74 -18.03 14.77 20.14
N ASP A 75 -19.35 14.57 20.03
CA ASP A 75 -20.21 14.38 21.20
C ASP A 75 -20.19 12.90 21.65
N PRO A 76 -19.65 12.59 22.84
CA PRO A 76 -19.60 11.22 23.35
C PRO A 76 -20.98 10.63 23.66
N LYS A 77 -22.04 11.45 23.74
CA LYS A 77 -23.42 10.95 23.88
C LYS A 77 -24.03 10.50 22.55
N GLY A 78 -23.33 10.72 21.43
CA GLY A 78 -23.75 10.27 20.10
C GLY A 78 -25.01 10.99 19.61
N THR A 79 -25.23 12.24 20.00
CA THR A 79 -26.39 13.02 19.54
C THR A 79 -26.31 13.33 18.04
N GLU A 80 -25.10 13.38 17.47
CA GLU A 80 -24.84 13.57 16.05
C GLU A 80 -23.80 12.57 15.52
N ALA A 81 -23.99 12.13 14.27
CA ALA A 81 -23.02 11.28 13.58
C ALA A 81 -22.02 12.14 12.78
N LEU A 82 -20.73 11.87 12.95
CA LEU A 82 -19.66 12.50 12.18
C LEU A 82 -19.26 11.61 10.99
N PRO A 83 -18.79 12.20 9.87
CA PRO A 83 -18.22 11.43 8.78
C PRO A 83 -16.94 10.70 9.22
N LEU A 84 -16.72 9.49 8.71
CA LEU A 84 -15.49 8.74 8.93
C LEU A 84 -14.54 8.97 7.75
N LEU A 85 -13.35 9.50 8.04
CA LEU A 85 -12.22 9.52 7.11
C LEU A 85 -11.38 8.26 7.34
N VAL A 86 -11.20 7.45 6.30
CA VAL A 86 -10.26 6.31 6.31
C VAL A 86 -9.08 6.65 5.42
N SER A 87 -7.88 6.64 5.99
CA SER A 87 -6.65 6.94 5.27
C SER A 87 -5.74 5.72 5.26
N LEU A 88 -5.20 5.41 4.08
CA LEU A 88 -4.25 4.31 3.89
C LEU A 88 -2.85 4.89 3.72
N HIS A 89 -1.88 4.32 4.41
CA HIS A 89 -0.49 4.73 4.30
C HIS A 89 0.18 4.10 3.07
N GLY A 90 1.31 4.69 2.66
CA GLY A 90 2.17 4.13 1.62
C GLY A 90 3.04 2.98 2.15
N LEU A 91 3.78 2.36 1.23
CA LEU A 91 4.73 1.29 1.55
C LEU A 91 5.75 1.72 2.64
N GLY A 92 5.94 0.87 3.65
CA GLY A 92 6.95 1.05 4.69
C GLY A 92 6.68 2.19 5.68
N ARG A 93 5.41 2.53 5.90
CA ARG A 93 4.98 3.54 6.88
C ARG A 93 4.17 2.89 7.99
N SER A 94 4.29 3.41 9.20
CA SER A 94 3.44 3.01 10.33
C SER A 94 1.98 3.39 10.09
N TYR A 95 1.09 2.69 10.79
CA TYR A 95 -0.36 2.86 10.68
C TYR A 95 -0.87 4.24 11.14
N ASP A 96 -0.10 4.95 11.98
CA ASP A 96 -0.43 6.29 12.48
C ASP A 96 0.33 7.43 11.77
N TRP A 97 1.25 7.11 10.84
CA TRP A 97 2.15 8.08 10.20
C TRP A 97 1.45 9.32 9.65
N LEU A 98 0.31 9.13 8.99
CA LEU A 98 -0.45 10.22 8.35
C LEU A 98 -1.00 11.22 9.39
N MET A 99 -1.30 10.77 10.61
CA MET A 99 -1.81 11.62 11.70
C MET A 99 -0.79 12.63 12.21
N GLY A 100 0.49 12.47 11.86
CA GLY A 100 1.53 13.48 12.10
C GLY A 100 1.51 14.66 11.12
N TYR A 101 0.69 14.63 10.06
CA TYR A 101 0.61 15.76 9.14
C TYR A 101 -0.06 16.96 9.78
N HIS A 102 0.61 18.11 9.65
CA HIS A 102 0.08 19.38 10.13
C HIS A 102 -1.29 19.68 9.51
N GLY A 103 -2.26 20.00 10.37
CA GLY A 103 -3.62 20.34 9.97
C GLY A 103 -4.52 19.15 9.63
N LEU A 104 -4.04 17.91 9.76
CA LEU A 104 -4.92 16.74 9.62
C LEU A 104 -5.79 16.52 10.86
N LEU A 105 -5.23 16.75 12.04
CA LEU A 105 -5.94 16.70 13.32
C LEU A 105 -6.30 18.14 13.76
N ASP A 106 -7.45 18.29 14.41
CA ASP A 106 -7.95 19.59 14.91
C ASP A 106 -7.51 19.90 16.35
#